data_AF-A0A4C1VQB7-F1
#
_entry.id   AF-A0A4C1VQB7-F1
#
_cell.length_a   1.000
_cell.length_b   1.000
_cell.length_c   1.000
_cell.angle_alpha   90.00
_cell.angle_beta   90.00
_cell.angle_gamma   90.00
#
_symmetry.space_group_name_H-M   'P 1'
#
loop_
_entity.id
_entity.type
_entity.pdbx_description
1 polymer ?
#
loop_
_entity_poly.entity_id
_entity_poly.type
_entity_poly.pdbx_seq_one_letter_code
_entity_poly.pdbx_strand_id
1 'polypeptide(L)'
;MFNNRIERKKSNIRRNFIKQLGLSLLEDHLRKRKDNPHVPRDIRKRIHQILDEEVPGPPQKQPKKSQRCSFCPRNKDRKTLNGCFKCNVAICKEHANSMCPNCTDLDNE
;
A
#
# COMPACT_ATOMS: atom_id res chain seq x y z
N MET A 1 23.58 16.81 42.80
CA MET A 1 24.53 15.71 42.56
C MET A 1 24.57 15.43 41.07
N PHE A 2 25.61 15.90 40.37
CA PHE A 2 25.72 15.78 38.92
C PHE A 2 26.27 14.39 38.57
N ASN A 3 25.43 13.58 37.93
CA ASN A 3 25.76 12.21 37.54
C ASN A 3 26.84 12.21 36.46
N ASN A 4 27.94 11.53 36.78
CA ASN A 4 29.12 11.27 35.96
C ASN A 4 28.76 10.70 34.57
N ARG A 5 28.83 11.54 33.53
CA ARG A 5 28.81 11.11 32.13
C ARG A 5 30.24 10.74 31.71
N ILE A 6 30.67 9.53 32.04
CA ILE A 6 31.92 8.98 31.49
C ILE A 6 31.67 8.72 30.00
N GLU A 7 32.17 9.59 29.13
CA GLU A 7 32.32 9.34 27.70
C GLU A 7 33.30 8.18 27.47
N ARG A 8 32.78 6.94 27.52
CA ARG A 8 33.57 5.77 27.15
C ARG A 8 33.62 5.62 25.64
N LYS A 9 34.46 6.43 24.99
CA LYS A 9 34.91 6.21 23.61
C LYS A 9 35.94 5.07 23.57
N LYS A 10 35.55 3.87 24.02
CA LYS A 10 36.27 2.62 23.72
C LYS A 10 35.59 2.02 22.50
N SER A 11 36.32 1.83 21.41
CA SER A 11 35.80 1.11 20.24
C SER A 11 35.31 -0.26 20.73
N ASN A 12 34.00 -0.43 20.80
CA ASN A 12 33.40 -1.61 21.41
C ASN A 12 33.35 -2.70 20.34
N ILE A 13 34.54 -3.14 19.88
CA ILE A 13 34.74 -4.01 18.72
C ILE A 13 33.89 -5.28 18.85
N ARG A 14 33.92 -5.91 20.03
CA ARG A 14 33.08 -7.08 20.34
C ARG A 14 31.59 -6.78 20.22
N ARG A 15 31.12 -5.63 20.72
CA ARG A 15 29.70 -5.24 20.60
C ARG A 15 29.31 -5.02 19.13
N ASN A 16 30.17 -4.38 18.35
CA ASN A 16 29.92 -4.15 16.93
C ASN A 16 29.91 -5.46 16.15
N PHE A 17 30.87 -6.35 16.42
CA PHE A 17 30.93 -7.68 15.84
C PHE A 17 29.66 -8.50 16.13
N ILE A 18 29.24 -8.59 17.39
CA ILE A 18 28.02 -9.32 17.76
C ILE A 18 26.79 -8.70 17.08
N LYS A 19 26.72 -7.37 17.00
CA LYS A 19 25.64 -6.67 16.29
C LYS A 19 25.62 -7.03 14.81
N GLN A 20 26.76 -6.98 14.13
CA GLN A 20 26.88 -7.31 12.71
C GLN A 20 26.55 -8.78 12.45
N LEU A 21 27.06 -9.70 13.28
CA LEU A 21 26.75 -11.12 13.20
C LEU A 21 25.24 -11.38 13.37
N GLY A 22 24.59 -10.73 14.33
CA GLY A 22 23.15 -10.85 14.52
C GLY A 22 22.36 -10.38 13.30
N LEU A 23 22.79 -9.28 12.67
CA LEU A 23 22.15 -8.77 11.45
C LEU A 23 22.37 -9.70 10.25
N SER A 24 23.58 -10.24 10.07
CA SER A 24 23.87 -11.15 8.96
C SER A 24 23.08 -12.46 9.06
N LEU A 25 22.91 -12.99 10.27
CA LEU A 25 22.12 -14.21 10.50
C LEU A 25 20.61 -14.00 10.22
N LEU A 26 20.12 -12.77 10.38
CA LEU A 26 18.71 -12.45 10.18
C LEU A 26 18.37 -12.05 8.74
N GLU A 27 19.37 -11.73 7.91
CA GLU A 27 19.17 -11.13 6.59
C GLU A 27 18.19 -11.93 5.71
N ASP A 28 18.41 -13.23 5.55
CA ASP A 28 17.55 -14.09 4.72
C ASP A 28 16.09 -14.12 5.20
N HIS A 29 15.88 -14.14 6.51
CA HIS A 29 14.54 -14.12 7.09
C HIS A 29 13.86 -12.77 6.86
N LEU A 30 14.61 -11.68 7.02
CA LEU A 30 14.13 -10.32 6.78
C LEU A 30 13.71 -10.12 5.33
N ARG A 31 14.51 -10.60 4.36
CA ARG A 31 14.19 -10.54 2.93
C ARG A 31 12.87 -11.26 2.62
N LYS A 32 12.69 -12.50 3.09
CA LYS A 32 11.43 -13.26 2.91
C LYS A 32 10.23 -12.59 3.58
N ARG A 33 10.42 -12.04 4.79
CA ARG A 33 9.35 -11.39 5.56
C ARG A 33 8.91 -10.05 4.95
N LYS A 34 9.82 -9.35 4.28
CA LYS A 34 9.56 -8.09 3.56
C LYS A 34 8.46 -8.27 2.51
N ASP A 35 8.52 -9.36 1.76
CA ASP A 35 7.63 -9.62 0.62
C ASP A 35 6.27 -10.21 1.04
N ASN A 36 6.10 -10.60 2.30
CA ASN A 36 4.84 -11.14 2.79
C ASN A 36 3.78 -10.02 2.93
N PRO A 37 2.64 -10.09 2.19
CA PRO A 37 1.62 -9.05 2.18
C PRO A 37 0.92 -8.86 3.53
N HIS A 38 0.88 -9.89 4.38
CA HIS A 38 0.20 -9.88 5.68
C HIS A 38 1.02 -9.21 6.79
N VAL A 39 2.30 -8.90 6.54
CA VAL A 39 3.14 -8.20 7.51
C VAL A 39 2.71 -6.72 7.59
N PRO A 40 2.49 -6.17 8.80
CA PRO A 40 2.16 -4.76 8.98
C PRO A 40 3.16 -3.83 8.32
N ARG A 41 2.65 -2.73 7.75
CA ARG A 41 3.45 -1.73 7.02
C ARG A 41 4.61 -1.17 7.84
N ASP A 42 4.40 -0.90 9.13
CA ASP A 42 5.45 -0.34 10.00
C ASP A 42 6.60 -1.33 10.23
N ILE A 43 6.28 -2.63 10.34
CA ILE A 43 7.28 -3.68 10.43
C ILE A 43 8.04 -3.78 9.11
N ARG A 44 7.34 -3.81 7.97
CA ARG A 44 7.98 -3.84 6.64
C ARG A 44 8.90 -2.63 6.45
N LYS A 45 8.48 -1.42 6.85
CA LYS A 45 9.29 -0.21 6.83
C LYS A 45 10.58 -0.34 7.64
N ARG A 46 10.50 -0.90 8.86
CA ARG A 46 11.68 -1.15 9.69
C ARG A 46 12.61 -2.21 9.09
N ILE A 47 12.05 -3.23 8.43
CA ILE A 47 12.85 -4.24 7.72
C ILE A 47 13.66 -3.59 6.58
N HIS A 48 13.03 -2.76 5.76
CA HIS A 48 13.72 -1.99 4.71
C HIS A 48 14.85 -1.11 5.26
N GLN A 49 14.61 -0.43 6.40
CA GLN A 49 15.66 0.36 7.08
C GLN A 49 16.83 -0.48 7.59
N ILE A 50 16.61 -1.74 7.96
CA ILE A 50 17.68 -2.64 8.42
C ILE A 50 18.48 -3.17 7.21
N LEU A 51 17.83 -3.37 6.08
CA LEU A 51 18.46 -3.85 4.84
C LEU A 51 19.06 -2.73 3.98
N ASP A 52 18.98 -1.47 4.42
CA ASP A 52 19.35 -0.26 3.65
C ASP A 52 18.68 -0.22 2.25
N GLU A 53 17.45 -0.71 2.15
CA GLU A 53 16.65 -0.71 0.93
C GLU A 53 15.62 0.44 0.95
N GLU A 54 15.36 1.04 -0.20
CA GLU A 54 14.26 2.00 -0.32
C GLU A 54 12.92 1.31 -0.01
N VAL A 55 12.12 1.95 0.85
CA VAL A 55 10.77 1.49 1.15
C VAL A 55 9.93 1.75 -0.09
N PRO A 56 9.36 0.73 -0.76
CA PRO A 56 8.46 0.96 -1.88
C PRO A 56 7.31 1.84 -1.37
N GLY A 57 7.12 2.97 -2.04
CA GLY A 57 6.05 3.91 -1.70
C GLY A 57 4.70 3.22 -1.68
N PRO A 58 3.68 3.81 -1.02
CA PRO A 58 2.32 3.29 -1.14
C PRO A 58 2.01 3.10 -2.62
N PRO A 59 1.41 1.96 -3.03
CA PRO A 59 1.04 1.77 -4.42
C PRO A 59 0.23 3.00 -4.83
N GLN A 60 0.75 3.75 -5.81
CA GLN A 60 0.05 4.91 -6.31
C GLN A 60 -1.29 4.37 -6.80
N LYS A 61 -2.38 4.71 -6.09
CA LYS A 61 -3.73 4.47 -6.59
C LYS A 61 -3.77 5.25 -7.88
N GLN A 62 -3.65 4.55 -9.02
CA GLN A 62 -3.74 5.21 -10.31
C GLN A 62 -5.05 6.00 -10.28
N PRO A 63 -5.01 7.32 -10.55
CA PRO A 63 -6.22 8.11 -10.54
C PRO A 63 -7.17 7.46 -11.54
N LYS A 64 -8.33 6.99 -11.07
CA LYS A 64 -9.36 6.47 -11.97
C LYS A 64 -9.63 7.57 -12.98
N LYS A 65 -9.44 7.30 -14.27
CA LYS A 65 -9.73 8.28 -15.31
C LYS A 65 -11.24 8.44 -15.38
N SER A 66 -11.72 9.68 -15.31
CA SER A 66 -13.16 9.93 -15.44
C SER A 66 -13.64 9.55 -16.83
N GLN A 67 -14.58 8.61 -16.89
CA GLN A 67 -15.19 8.14 -18.13
C GLN A 67 -16.57 8.76 -18.32
N ARG A 68 -17.09 8.78 -19.54
CA ARG A 68 -18.48 9.20 -19.80
C ARG A 68 -19.42 8.09 -19.32
N CYS A 69 -20.55 8.44 -18.72
CA CYS A 69 -21.59 7.48 -18.39
C CYS A 69 -22.16 6.82 -19.65
N SER A 70 -22.23 5.49 -19.68
CA SER A 70 -22.74 4.73 -20.83
C SER A 70 -24.25 4.85 -21.05
N PHE A 71 -25.00 5.27 -20.03
CA PHE A 71 -26.45 5.41 -20.09
C PHE A 71 -26.89 6.85 -20.42
N CYS A 72 -25.98 7.82 -20.37
CA CYS A 72 -26.29 9.19 -20.75
C CYS A 72 -26.28 9.36 -22.27
N PRO A 73 -27.24 10.12 -22.84
CA PRO A 73 -27.17 10.51 -24.23
C PRO A 73 -25.91 11.35 -24.50
N ARG A 74 -25.43 11.31 -25.75
CA ARG A 74 -24.11 11.85 -26.13
C ARG A 74 -24.00 13.36 -25.91
N ASN A 75 -25.10 14.09 -25.95
CA ASN A 75 -25.18 15.53 -25.73
C ASN A 75 -24.93 15.95 -24.26
N LYS A 76 -25.25 15.10 -23.27
CA LYS A 76 -25.09 15.46 -21.85
C LYS A 76 -23.66 15.33 -21.33
N ASP A 77 -22.81 14.54 -22.01
CA ASP A 77 -21.41 14.23 -21.66
C ASP A 77 -21.10 14.11 -20.15
N ARG A 78 -21.96 13.44 -19.40
CA ARG A 78 -21.75 13.30 -17.95
C ARG A 78 -20.55 12.40 -17.68
N LYS A 79 -19.51 12.98 -17.11
CA LYS A 79 -18.31 12.27 -16.67
C LYS A 79 -18.50 11.71 -15.27
N THR A 80 -17.97 10.51 -15.03
CA THR A 80 -18.05 9.80 -13.76
C THR A 80 -16.78 9.02 -13.49
N LEU A 81 -16.43 8.92 -12.21
CA LEU A 81 -15.39 8.03 -11.69
C LEU A 81 -15.97 6.71 -11.18
N ASN A 82 -17.30 6.64 -11.10
CA ASN A 82 -18.03 5.50 -10.57
C ASN A 82 -18.27 4.48 -11.68
N GLY A 83 -18.05 3.20 -11.33
CA GLY A 83 -18.33 2.06 -12.19
C GLY A 83 -19.33 1.12 -11.54
N CYS A 84 -20.04 0.33 -12.33
CA CYS A 84 -20.87 -0.77 -11.83
C CYS A 84 -20.03 -1.75 -11.01
N PHE A 85 -20.54 -2.21 -9.87
CA PHE A 85 -19.87 -3.22 -9.07
C PHE A 85 -19.68 -4.55 -9.81
N LYS A 86 -20.65 -4.96 -10.64
CA LYS A 86 -20.62 -6.21 -11.38
C LYS A 86 -19.88 -6.13 -12.72
N CYS A 87 -20.25 -5.17 -13.58
CA CYS A 87 -19.74 -5.10 -14.95
C CYS A 87 -18.71 -3.97 -15.19
N ASN A 88 -18.40 -3.17 -14.15
CA ASN A 88 -17.43 -2.07 -14.18
C ASN A 88 -17.69 -0.99 -15.26
N VAL A 89 -18.90 -0.95 -15.86
CA VAL A 89 -19.29 0.09 -16.81
C VAL A 89 -19.38 1.44 -16.08
N ALA A 90 -19.02 2.53 -16.74
CA ALA A 90 -19.08 3.88 -16.17
C ALA A 90 -20.54 4.35 -16.01
N ILE A 91 -20.94 4.71 -14.77
CA ILE A 91 -22.31 5.13 -14.44
C ILE A 91 -22.28 6.46 -13.69
N CYS A 92 -23.11 7.42 -14.10
CA CYS A 92 -23.33 8.63 -13.31
C CYS A 92 -24.32 8.35 -12.17
N LYS A 93 -24.25 9.14 -11.10
CA LYS A 93 -25.09 8.97 -9.90
C LYS A 93 -26.60 8.94 -10.18
N GLU A 94 -27.07 9.58 -11.25
CA GLU A 94 -28.49 9.53 -11.67
C GLU A 94 -28.92 8.19 -12.27
N HIS A 95 -28.03 7.47 -12.97
CA HIS A 95 -28.38 6.19 -13.59
C HIS A 95 -28.11 5.00 -12.65
N ALA A 96 -27.14 5.15 -11.74
CA ALA A 96 -27.00 4.37 -10.52
C ALA A 96 -25.71 4.73 -9.76
N ASN A 97 -25.72 4.48 -8.45
CA ASN A 97 -24.58 4.76 -7.58
C ASN A 97 -23.57 3.60 -7.48
N SER A 98 -24.05 2.35 -7.42
CA SER A 98 -23.23 1.14 -7.22
C SER A 98 -23.43 0.02 -8.26
N MET A 99 -24.60 -0.09 -8.89
CA MET A 99 -24.96 -1.18 -9.80
C MET A 99 -25.75 -0.62 -10.99
N CYS A 100 -25.38 -0.91 -12.24
CA CYS A 100 -26.11 -0.37 -13.40
C CYS A 100 -27.50 -1.02 -13.55
N PRO A 101 -28.44 -0.35 -14.26
CA PRO A 101 -29.78 -0.90 -14.53
C PRO A 101 -29.72 -2.32 -15.12
N ASN A 102 -28.86 -2.54 -16.12
CA ASN A 102 -28.69 -3.87 -16.72
C ASN A 102 -28.23 -4.96 -15.74
N CYS A 103 -27.54 -4.59 -14.64
CA CYS A 103 -27.08 -5.54 -13.64
C CYS A 103 -28.04 -5.71 -12.47
N THR A 104 -28.95 -4.76 -12.24
CA THR A 104 -30.03 -4.89 -11.24
C THR A 104 -31.18 -5.72 -11.76
N ASP A 105 -31.46 -5.66 -13.07
CA ASP A 105 -32.56 -6.40 -13.68
C ASP A 105 -32.28 -7.92 -13.74
N LEU A 106 -31.00 -8.32 -13.78
CA LEU A 106 -30.56 -9.72 -13.78
C LEU A 106 -30.58 -10.39 -12.39
N ASP A 107 -30.90 -9.67 -11.32
CA ASP A 107 -31.00 -10.21 -9.96
C ASP A 107 -32.45 -10.52 -9.53
N ASN A 108 -33.43 -10.27 -10.39
CA ASN A 108 -34.87 -10.41 -10.08
C ASN A 108 -35.54 -11.64 -10.74
N GLU A 109 -34.77 -12.66 -11.12
CA GLU A 109 -35.28 -13.95 -11.64
C GLU A 109 -34.73 -15.14 -10.83
#